data_AF-A0A943JRE9-F1
#
_entry.id   AF-A0A943JRE9-F1
#
_cell.length_a   1.000
_cell.length_b   1.000
_cell.length_c   1.000
_cell.angle_alpha   90.00
_cell.angle_beta   90.00
_cell.angle_gamma   90.00
#
_symmetry.space_group_name_H-M   'P 1'
#
loop_
_entity.id
_entity.type
_entity.pdbx_description
1 polymer ?
#
loop_
_entity_poly.entity_id
_entity_poly.type
_entity_poly.pdbx_seq_one_letter_code
_entity_poly.pdbx_strand_id
1 'polypeptide(L)'
;MIKLSNKEEVKKQNNDNLLENTLIISELSGKVVLPYTINKLNKIKEQNTDYENIYEIIEKEFTIPLSHYKYAPISRFKEGMQLALKRSNLNYLKALSLGAELLVNYNLHPAIITACKNIDELDVYLSCLEDDQLDKFNLFDIKFEMLPQASKNKTIVQNS
;
A
#
# COMPACT_ATOMS: atom_id res chain seq x y z
N MET A 1 -9.59 27.80 38.66
CA MET A 1 -9.40 28.49 37.38
C MET A 1 -8.14 27.91 36.73
N ILE A 2 -8.32 27.18 35.61
CA ILE A 2 -7.36 26.83 34.54
C ILE A 2 -6.11 26.01 35.00
N LYS A 3 -5.90 24.77 34.53
CA LYS A 3 -5.32 24.50 33.20
C LYS A 3 -5.93 23.29 32.50
N LEU A 4 -6.57 23.60 31.37
CA LEU A 4 -7.10 22.69 30.36
C LEU A 4 -6.06 22.36 29.26
N SER A 5 -4.74 22.49 29.50
CA SER A 5 -3.75 22.40 28.40
C SER A 5 -3.16 21.00 28.14
N ASN A 6 -3.35 20.01 29.02
CA ASN A 6 -2.65 18.72 28.85
C ASN A 6 -3.34 17.72 27.90
N LYS A 7 -4.60 17.97 27.48
CA LYS A 7 -5.35 16.98 26.68
C LYS A 7 -5.15 17.16 25.16
N GLU A 8 -4.73 18.35 24.72
CA GLU A 8 -4.45 18.65 23.31
C GLU A 8 -3.00 18.35 22.92
N GLU A 9 -2.04 18.54 23.83
CA GLU A 9 -0.62 18.23 23.60
C GLU A 9 -0.35 16.71 23.55
N VAL A 10 -1.05 15.91 24.36
CA VAL A 10 -0.92 14.43 24.34
C VAL A 10 -1.55 13.79 23.09
N LYS A 11 -2.54 14.46 22.47
CA LYS A 11 -3.13 13.99 21.20
C LYS A 11 -2.25 14.24 19.98
N LYS A 12 -1.36 15.23 20.02
CA LYS A 12 -0.46 15.56 18.90
C LYS A 12 0.73 14.60 18.81
N GLN A 13 1.32 14.21 19.93
CA GLN A 13 2.59 13.44 19.91
C GLN A 13 2.47 11.96 19.45
N ASN A 14 1.28 11.35 19.43
CA ASN A 14 1.12 9.96 18.98
C ASN A 14 0.81 9.83 17.48
N ASN A 15 0.35 10.90 16.82
CA ASN A 15 -0.04 10.86 15.41
C ASN A 15 1.12 11.18 14.45
N ASP A 16 2.23 11.76 14.93
CA ASP A 16 3.34 12.20 14.09
C ASP A 16 4.09 11.04 13.39
N ASN A 17 3.85 9.78 13.79
CA ASN A 17 4.42 8.58 13.17
C ASN A 17 3.46 7.87 12.19
N LEU A 18 2.22 8.31 12.04
CA LEU A 18 1.25 7.70 11.14
C LEU A 18 1.40 8.29 9.73
N LEU A 19 1.72 7.43 8.76
CA LEU A 19 1.83 7.81 7.35
C LEU A 19 0.46 7.65 6.68
N GLU A 20 -0.35 8.70 6.76
CA GLU A 20 -1.65 8.75 6.11
C GLU A 20 -1.51 8.66 4.57
N ASN A 21 -2.53 8.08 3.92
CA ASN A 21 -2.62 7.99 2.46
C ASN A 21 -1.36 7.44 1.77
N THR A 22 -0.61 6.57 2.45
CA THR A 22 0.63 5.99 1.96
C THR A 22 0.51 4.47 1.87
N LEU A 23 0.83 3.91 0.72
CA LEU A 23 1.09 2.48 0.55
C LEU A 23 2.54 2.20 0.95
N ILE A 24 2.73 1.40 2.00
CA ILE A 24 4.06 0.99 2.45
C ILE A 24 4.28 -0.46 2.01
N ILE A 25 5.33 -0.71 1.23
CA ILE A 25 5.76 -2.06 0.82
C ILE A 25 7.12 -2.30 1.47
N SER A 26 7.15 -3.12 2.52
CA SER A 26 8.30 -3.26 3.39
C SER A 26 8.86 -4.67 3.40
N GLU A 27 10.00 -4.87 2.75
CA GLU A 27 10.81 -6.09 2.88
C GLU A 27 11.44 -6.19 4.27
N LEU A 28 11.75 -5.05 4.90
CA LEU A 28 12.33 -5.00 6.25
C LEU A 28 11.41 -5.65 7.29
N SER A 29 10.11 -5.35 7.22
CA SER A 29 9.09 -5.89 8.13
C SER A 29 8.33 -7.10 7.57
N GLY A 30 8.50 -7.40 6.27
CA GLY A 30 7.75 -8.46 5.58
C GLY A 30 6.26 -8.17 5.45
N LYS A 31 5.88 -6.89 5.40
CA LYS A 31 4.49 -6.43 5.42
C LYS A 31 4.22 -5.40 4.32
N VAL A 32 2.96 -5.33 3.92
CA VAL A 32 2.38 -4.27 3.13
C VAL A 32 1.34 -3.57 3.99
N VAL A 33 1.42 -2.25 4.12
CA VAL A 33 0.40 -1.44 4.80
C VAL A 33 -0.34 -0.64 3.74
N LEU A 34 -1.64 -0.87 3.60
CA LEU A 34 -2.50 -0.21 2.63
C LEU A 34 -2.79 1.24 3.03
N PRO A 35 -3.02 2.16 2.06
CA PRO A 35 -3.39 3.54 2.36
C PRO A 35 -4.64 3.62 3.24
N TYR A 36 -4.58 4.45 4.27
CA TYR A 36 -5.69 4.74 5.16
C TYR A 36 -5.79 6.24 5.44
N THR A 37 -6.94 6.66 5.98
CA THR A 37 -7.08 7.99 6.57
C THR A 37 -7.30 7.88 8.07
N ILE A 38 -6.76 8.81 8.84
CA ILE A 38 -6.98 8.95 10.28
C ILE A 38 -8.48 9.04 10.56
N ASN A 39 -9.23 9.76 9.71
CA ASN A 39 -10.69 9.82 9.78
C ASN A 39 -11.35 8.42 9.64
N LYS A 40 -10.86 7.57 8.73
CA LYS A 40 -11.35 6.20 8.58
C LYS A 40 -11.00 5.34 9.80
N LEU A 41 -9.78 5.45 10.32
CA LEU A 41 -9.35 4.71 11.52
C LEU A 41 -10.20 5.10 12.75
N ASN A 42 -10.45 6.40 12.95
CA ASN A 42 -11.29 6.88 14.04
C ASN A 42 -12.73 6.37 13.92
N LYS A 43 -13.32 6.39 12.72
CA LYS A 43 -14.65 5.83 12.48
C LYS A 43 -14.72 4.34 12.81
N ILE A 44 -13.72 3.54 12.41
CA ILE A 44 -13.66 2.11 12.74
C ILE A 44 -13.59 1.93 14.26
N LYS A 45 -12.74 2.71 14.93
CA LYS A 45 -12.57 2.66 16.39
C LYS A 45 -13.84 3.06 17.16
N GLU A 46 -14.61 4.01 16.64
CA GLU A 46 -15.90 4.42 17.21
C GLU A 46 -16.99 3.36 17.02
N GLN A 47 -16.95 2.64 15.89
CA GLN A 47 -17.94 1.61 15.53
C GLN A 47 -17.64 0.25 16.15
N ASN A 48 -16.38 -0.02 16.49
CA ASN A 48 -15.94 -1.30 17.04
C ASN A 48 -15.04 -1.11 18.27
N THR A 49 -15.53 -1.55 19.41
CA THR A 49 -14.82 -1.46 20.70
C THR A 49 -13.74 -2.51 20.91
N ASP A 50 -13.67 -3.53 20.04
CA ASP A 50 -12.78 -4.69 20.21
C ASP A 50 -11.31 -4.37 19.94
N TYR A 51 -11.01 -3.30 19.20
CA TYR A 51 -9.65 -2.83 19.02
C TYR A 51 -9.23 -2.06 20.27
N GLU A 52 -8.01 -2.23 20.75
CA GLU A 52 -7.46 -1.47 21.88
C GLU A 52 -7.10 -0.04 21.45
N ASN A 53 -6.46 0.10 20.29
CA ASN A 53 -5.97 1.36 19.75
C ASN A 53 -5.93 1.37 18.21
N ILE A 54 -5.60 2.51 17.62
CA ILE A 54 -5.57 2.70 16.15
C ILE A 54 -4.48 1.88 15.44
N TYR A 55 -3.36 1.56 16.11
CA TYR A 55 -2.31 0.73 15.52
C TYR A 55 -2.75 -0.71 15.33
N GLU A 56 -3.56 -1.22 16.26
CA GLU A 56 -4.16 -2.55 16.12
C GLU A 56 -5.14 -2.61 14.94
N ILE A 57 -5.88 -1.53 14.69
CA ILE A 57 -6.74 -1.42 13.50
C ILE A 57 -5.88 -1.47 12.23
N ILE A 58 -4.78 -0.72 12.18
CA ILE A 58 -3.87 -0.75 11.03
C ILE A 58 -3.35 -2.17 10.81
N GLU A 59 -2.84 -2.81 11.85
CA GLU A 59 -2.27 -4.16 11.78
C GLU A 59 -3.29 -5.23 11.37
N LYS A 60 -4.55 -5.12 11.80
CA LYS A 60 -5.58 -6.14 11.50
C LYS A 60 -6.32 -5.89 10.18
N GLU A 61 -6.59 -4.64 9.83
CA GLU A 61 -7.49 -4.29 8.72
C GLU A 61 -6.76 -3.73 7.50
N PHE A 62 -5.55 -3.19 7.68
CA PHE A 62 -4.80 -2.50 6.61
C PHE A 62 -3.45 -3.14 6.32
N THR A 63 -2.99 -4.10 7.13
CA THR A 63 -1.73 -4.80 6.90
C THR A 63 -1.96 -6.16 6.23
N ILE A 64 -1.19 -6.41 5.18
CA ILE A 64 -1.15 -7.69 4.46
C ILE A 64 0.29 -8.24 4.53
N PRO A 65 0.49 -9.54 4.82
CA PRO A 65 1.83 -10.12 4.75
C PRO A 65 2.41 -9.99 3.35
N LEU A 66 3.67 -9.57 3.22
CA LEU A 66 4.33 -9.44 1.92
C LEU A 66 4.37 -10.77 1.15
N SER A 67 4.36 -11.90 1.87
CA SER A 67 4.27 -13.25 1.31
C SER A 67 2.99 -13.51 0.51
N HIS A 68 1.92 -12.75 0.73
CA HIS A 68 0.70 -12.77 -0.11
C HIS A 68 1.02 -12.42 -1.57
N TYR A 69 2.07 -11.64 -1.80
CA TYR A 69 2.51 -11.15 -3.11
C TYR A 69 3.70 -11.93 -3.69
N LYS A 70 4.07 -13.07 -3.09
CA LYS A 70 5.28 -13.84 -3.43
C LYS A 70 5.43 -14.18 -4.92
N TYR A 71 4.33 -14.48 -5.61
CA TYR A 71 4.34 -14.80 -7.04
C TYR A 71 3.69 -13.67 -7.84
N ALA A 72 4.48 -12.64 -8.16
CA ALA A 72 3.98 -11.37 -8.68
C ALA A 72 2.99 -11.49 -9.86
N PRO A 73 3.21 -12.31 -10.92
CA PRO A 73 2.25 -12.44 -12.01
C PRO A 73 0.88 -12.97 -11.56
N ILE A 74 0.88 -14.01 -10.70
CA ILE A 74 -0.35 -14.62 -10.18
C ILE A 74 -1.05 -13.66 -9.23
N SER A 75 -0.28 -12.97 -8.38
CA SER A 75 -0.82 -11.95 -7.49
C SER A 75 -1.44 -10.80 -8.28
N ARG A 76 -0.81 -10.29 -9.34
CA ARG A 76 -1.41 -9.25 -10.20
C ARG A 76 -2.74 -9.69 -10.80
N PHE A 77 -2.79 -10.89 -11.37
CA PHE A 77 -4.02 -11.47 -11.90
C PHE A 77 -5.12 -11.51 -10.84
N LYS A 78 -4.82 -12.09 -9.66
CA LYS A 78 -5.78 -12.26 -8.57
C LYS A 78 -6.28 -10.92 -8.03
N GLU A 79 -5.37 -9.99 -7.75
CA GLU A 79 -5.72 -8.67 -7.20
C GLU A 79 -6.49 -7.83 -8.22
N GLY A 80 -6.16 -7.95 -9.52
CA GLY A 80 -6.91 -7.35 -10.63
C GLY A 80 -8.34 -7.86 -10.71
N MET A 81 -8.53 -9.19 -10.66
CA MET A 81 -9.88 -9.77 -10.61
C MET A 81 -10.66 -9.29 -9.38
N GLN A 82 -10.02 -9.23 -8.21
CA GLN A 82 -10.67 -8.74 -6.99
C GLN A 82 -11.04 -7.25 -7.08
N LEU A 83 -10.19 -6.42 -7.67
CA LEU A 83 -10.48 -5.00 -7.94
C LEU A 83 -11.71 -4.85 -8.85
N ALA A 84 -11.74 -5.59 -9.95
CA ALA A 84 -12.85 -5.53 -10.90
C ALA A 84 -14.17 -6.01 -10.28
N LEU A 85 -14.16 -7.19 -9.65
CA LEU A 85 -15.38 -7.83 -9.14
C LEU A 85 -15.93 -7.15 -7.90
N LYS A 86 -15.08 -6.90 -6.89
CA LYS A 86 -15.54 -6.50 -5.56
C LYS A 86 -15.52 -5.00 -5.33
N ARG A 87 -14.63 -4.28 -6.02
CA ARG A 87 -14.37 -2.86 -5.79
C ARG A 87 -14.90 -1.97 -6.91
N SER A 88 -15.13 -2.54 -8.09
CA SER A 88 -15.64 -1.82 -9.27
C SER A 88 -16.93 -2.41 -9.83
N ASN A 89 -17.49 -3.46 -9.19
CA ASN A 89 -18.73 -4.14 -9.57
C ASN A 89 -18.81 -4.51 -11.07
N LEU A 90 -17.68 -4.85 -11.69
CA LEU A 90 -17.65 -5.32 -13.06
C LEU A 90 -18.08 -6.78 -13.14
N ASN A 91 -18.54 -7.18 -14.32
CA ASN A 91 -18.87 -8.57 -14.58
C ASN A 91 -17.59 -9.44 -14.67
N TYR A 92 -17.80 -10.75 -14.54
CA TYR A 92 -16.71 -11.73 -14.54
C TYR A 92 -15.82 -11.69 -15.79
N LEU A 93 -16.39 -11.49 -16.98
CA LEU A 93 -15.61 -11.44 -18.22
C LEU A 93 -14.66 -10.24 -18.26
N LYS A 94 -15.14 -9.06 -17.84
CA LYS A 94 -14.30 -7.87 -17.70
C LYS A 94 -13.22 -8.07 -16.64
N ALA A 95 -13.57 -8.68 -15.51
CA ALA A 95 -12.60 -8.98 -14.46
C ALA A 95 -11.51 -9.96 -14.92
N LEU A 96 -11.87 -10.99 -15.68
CA LEU A 96 -10.93 -11.93 -16.26
C LEU A 96 -10.00 -11.26 -17.27
N SER A 97 -10.56 -10.40 -18.14
CA SER A 97 -9.78 -9.61 -19.10
C SER A 97 -8.74 -8.74 -18.39
N LEU A 98 -9.16 -7.96 -17.38
CA LEU A 98 -8.26 -7.12 -16.58
C LEU A 98 -7.19 -7.96 -15.88
N GLY A 99 -7.58 -9.07 -15.25
CA GLY A 99 -6.63 -9.97 -14.59
C GLY A 99 -5.56 -10.48 -15.56
N ALA A 100 -5.97 -10.89 -16.78
CA ALA A 100 -5.05 -11.40 -17.80
C ALA A 100 -4.08 -10.33 -18.32
N GLU A 101 -4.55 -9.09 -18.50
CA GLU A 101 -3.72 -7.94 -18.86
C GLU A 101 -2.67 -7.65 -17.77
N LEU A 102 -3.08 -7.60 -16.51
CA LEU A 102 -2.18 -7.30 -15.40
C LEU A 102 -1.17 -8.43 -15.14
N LEU A 103 -1.49 -9.69 -15.48
CA LEU A 103 -0.59 -10.83 -15.30
C LEU A 103 0.78 -10.57 -15.94
N VAL A 104 0.79 -10.00 -17.14
CA VAL A 104 2.00 -9.75 -17.95
C VAL A 104 2.63 -8.37 -17.72
N ASN A 105 2.06 -7.53 -16.84
CA ASN A 105 2.63 -6.20 -16.54
C ASN A 105 3.77 -6.30 -15.50
N TYR A 106 5.00 -6.54 -15.97
CA TYR A 106 6.15 -6.83 -15.11
C TYR A 106 6.59 -5.68 -14.20
N ASN A 107 6.34 -4.42 -14.61
CA ASN A 107 6.73 -3.23 -13.86
C ASN A 107 5.74 -2.87 -12.74
N LEU A 108 4.57 -3.51 -12.73
CA LEU A 108 3.54 -3.29 -11.72
C LEU A 108 3.75 -4.20 -10.50
N HIS A 109 3.89 -3.59 -9.32
CA HIS A 109 3.88 -4.33 -8.06
C HIS A 109 2.42 -4.66 -7.67
N PRO A 110 2.07 -5.93 -7.34
CA PRO A 110 0.69 -6.33 -7.09
C PRO A 110 0.04 -5.63 -5.88
N ALA A 111 0.81 -5.21 -4.88
CA ALA A 111 0.29 -4.42 -3.76
C ALA A 111 -0.33 -3.07 -4.18
N ILE A 112 0.11 -2.50 -5.31
CA ILE A 112 -0.44 -1.25 -5.84
C ILE A 112 -1.87 -1.48 -6.33
N ILE A 113 -2.14 -2.62 -6.96
CA ILE A 113 -3.50 -3.04 -7.36
C ILE A 113 -4.38 -3.25 -6.11
N THR A 114 -3.83 -3.81 -5.03
CA THR A 114 -4.55 -3.94 -3.77
C THR A 114 -4.84 -2.58 -3.13
N ALA A 115 -3.95 -1.58 -3.28
CA ALA A 115 -4.15 -0.24 -2.72
C ALA A 115 -5.23 0.59 -3.44
N CYS A 116 -5.39 0.41 -4.76
CA CYS A 116 -6.38 1.15 -5.55
C CYS A 116 -7.83 0.88 -5.09
N LYS A 117 -8.65 1.92 -4.94
CA LYS A 117 -10.05 1.75 -4.50
C LYS A 117 -10.96 1.19 -5.58
N ASN A 118 -10.66 1.42 -6.84
CA ASN A 118 -11.43 0.95 -8.01
C ASN A 118 -10.50 0.92 -9.24
N ILE A 119 -11.06 0.52 -10.39
CA ILE A 119 -10.32 0.45 -11.66
C ILE A 119 -9.84 1.83 -12.11
N ASP A 120 -10.64 2.89 -11.95
CA ASP A 120 -10.24 4.24 -12.37
C ASP A 120 -8.94 4.68 -11.68
N GLU A 121 -8.78 4.40 -10.37
CA GLU A 121 -7.54 4.69 -9.65
C GLU A 121 -6.35 3.87 -10.19
N LEU A 122 -6.58 2.61 -10.56
CA LEU A 122 -5.56 1.76 -11.17
C LEU A 122 -5.17 2.26 -12.56
N ASP A 123 -6.14 2.66 -13.38
CA ASP A 123 -5.92 3.16 -14.73
C ASP A 123 -5.06 4.42 -14.70
N VAL A 124 -5.32 5.34 -13.75
CA VAL A 124 -4.45 6.51 -13.51
C VAL A 124 -3.02 6.08 -13.20
N TYR A 125 -2.83 5.09 -12.33
CA TYR A 125 -1.48 4.58 -12.02
C TYR A 125 -0.81 3.96 -13.26
N LEU A 126 -1.53 3.13 -14.02
CA LEU A 126 -1.00 2.48 -15.21
C LEU A 126 -0.60 3.48 -16.29
N SER A 127 -1.42 4.51 -16.54
CA SER A 127 -1.05 5.59 -17.47
C SER A 127 0.22 6.31 -17.01
N CYS A 128 0.34 6.62 -15.71
CA CYS A 128 1.57 7.23 -15.18
C CYS A 128 2.78 6.29 -15.29
N LEU A 129 2.58 4.98 -15.14
CA LEU A 129 3.64 3.98 -15.28
C LEU A 129 4.10 3.82 -16.73
N GLU A 130 3.16 3.84 -17.68
CA GLU A 130 3.43 3.73 -19.12
C GLU A 130 4.16 4.96 -19.68
N ASP A 131 3.83 6.14 -19.16
CA ASP A 131 4.43 7.42 -19.58
C ASP A 131 5.72 7.78 -18.80
N ASP A 132 6.21 6.91 -17.90
CA ASP A 132 7.31 7.17 -16.96
C ASP A 132 7.10 8.45 -16.11
N GLN A 133 5.84 8.73 -15.73
CA GLN A 133 5.39 9.93 -15.02
C GLN A 133 4.77 9.60 -13.65
N LEU A 134 5.40 8.68 -12.91
CA LEU A 134 4.93 8.29 -11.56
C LEU A 134 4.94 9.46 -10.57
N ASP A 135 5.69 10.53 -10.83
CA ASP A 135 5.65 11.78 -10.06
C ASP A 135 4.30 12.51 -10.16
N LYS A 136 3.50 12.22 -11.18
CA LYS A 136 2.15 12.78 -11.38
C LYS A 136 1.05 11.94 -10.73
N PHE A 137 1.37 10.74 -10.25
CA PHE A 137 0.43 9.92 -9.51
C PHE A 137 0.20 10.49 -8.11
N ASN A 138 -1.02 10.95 -7.82
CA ASN A 138 -1.33 11.73 -6.62
C ASN A 138 -2.50 11.18 -5.79
N LEU A 139 -2.93 9.94 -6.07
CA LEU A 139 -4.04 9.30 -5.35
C LEU A 139 -3.60 8.80 -3.97
N PHE A 140 -2.37 8.29 -3.86
CA PHE A 140 -1.70 7.92 -2.62
C PHE A 140 -0.17 7.89 -2.83
N ASP A 141 0.58 8.08 -1.75
CA ASP A 141 2.04 7.96 -1.77
C ASP A 141 2.46 6.49 -1.76
N ILE A 142 3.63 6.18 -2.35
CA ILE A 142 4.18 4.82 -2.36
C ILE A 142 5.57 4.85 -1.73
N LYS A 143 5.74 4.10 -0.64
CA LYS A 143 7.00 3.98 0.09
C LYS A 143 7.51 2.54 0.03
N PHE A 144 8.69 2.35 -0.56
CA PHE A 144 9.40 1.08 -0.53
C PHE A 144 10.42 1.08 0.60
N GLU A 145 10.38 0.05 1.45
CA GLU A 145 11.37 -0.18 2.50
C GLU A 145 12.07 -1.50 2.22
N MET A 146 13.20 -1.42 1.50
CA MET A 146 13.97 -2.58 1.07
C MET A 146 15.25 -2.73 1.89
N LEU A 147 15.73 -3.96 2.03
CA LEU A 147 17.07 -4.20 2.58
C LEU A 147 18.11 -3.57 1.65
N PRO A 148 19.21 -2.99 2.18
CA PRO A 148 20.29 -2.53 1.33
C PRO A 148 20.83 -3.71 0.53
N GLN A 149 20.76 -3.62 -0.80
CA GLN A 149 21.38 -4.62 -1.66
C GLN A 149 22.89 -4.59 -1.39
N ALA A 150 23.45 -5.71 -0.94
CA ALA A 150 24.90 -5.85 -0.83
C ALA A 150 25.50 -5.63 -2.23
N SER A 151 26.02 -4.43 -2.47
CA SER A 151 26.73 -4.12 -3.70
C SER A 151 27.90 -5.10 -3.78
N LYS A 152 27.91 -5.97 -4.79
CA LYS A 152 29.11 -6.76 -5.12
C LYS A 152 30.16 -5.77 -5.61
N ASN A 153 30.86 -5.12 -4.69
CA ASN A 153 32.08 -4.39 -5.00
C ASN A 153 33.07 -5.43 -5.52
N LYS A 154 33.27 -5.44 -6.85
CA LYS A 154 34.45 -6.05 -7.46
C LYS A 154 35.65 -5.31 -6.88
N THR A 155 36.30 -5.90 -5.89
CA THR A 155 37.67 -5.52 -5.54
C THR A 155 38.54 -5.86 -6.73
N ILE A 156 38.76 -4.88 -7.61
CA ILE A 156 39.87 -4.94 -8.56
C ILE A 156 41.10 -4.68 -7.71
N VAL A 157 41.77 -5.75 -7.28
CA VAL A 157 43.14 -5.66 -6.78
C VAL A 157 44.00 -5.37 -8.01
N GLN A 158 44.31 -4.10 -8.26
CA GLN A 158 45.49 -3.76 -9.04
C GLN A 158 46.68 -3.99 -8.13
N ASN A 159 47.44 -5.05 -8.38
CA ASN A 159 48.81 -5.15 -7.89
C ASN A 159 49.75 -4.95 -9.07
N SER A 160 50.68 -4.03 -8.81
CA SER A 160 51.79 -3.50 -9.59
C SER A 160 52.75 -4.55 -10.13
#